data_AF-A0A2Z5YT62-F1
#
_entry.id   AF-A0A2Z5YT62-F1
#
_cell.length_a   1.000
_cell.length_b   1.000
_cell.length_c   1.000
_cell.angle_alpha   90.00
_cell.angle_beta   90.00
_cell.angle_gamma   90.00
#
_symmetry.space_group_name_H-M   'P 1'
#
loop_
_entity.id
_entity.type
_entity.pdbx_description
1 polymer ?
#
loop_
_entity_poly.entity_id
_entity_poly.type
_entity_poly.pdbx_seq_one_letter_code
_entity_poly.pdbx_strand_id
1 'polypeptide(L)'
;MTLTFLVPSPTYLTSAGNRIRYQRLREPLARAGQTLNITTVDRLDAGIRPEKQDIFLFSKVQDARGVALAQALRSHGARVGVDLFDDYFSQTNDARFAQQRLWLGAMARTADFFLCSTQRMKQTVQPYFGEVPGHVLNDPFDRFDLAQLGRRLVSKRQAALASRRIDVLWFGMGDNPNFPVGLHDLAHFGNLLNGFRQNGFDVRLKVLTNARALDTRGLSLLRRLSVRAEIEEWTRARETALLEESLVSFLPVNAQSFSIAKSLNRAVTALTGGTQILAGGYPLYAPLNPFLYRDAQSLLEDLITDTLKVSATTLETLGAELDRLSSPTVEAAALVTFLDAIPAPSPDTAQAPLAILHGERSTGAIHKFARNRNWLSLGSPFTPVGLAYDAHLALFESARSPSLRLTKSAAEMVVSPMAAQIRRLAGAVEGLTHEIRSDAFDEKLCALLASVPAATGSGARMALYPHVIEAARSLYTRLFGPLNFFDSELNPLLNQVREFENRAIRVSS
;
A
#
# COMPACT_ATOMS: atom_id res chain seq x y z
N MET A 1 16.50 -9.01 -17.09
CA MET A 1 15.98 -9.15 -15.71
C MET A 1 14.46 -9.30 -15.75
N THR A 2 13.88 -10.07 -14.83
CA THR A 2 12.42 -10.12 -14.66
C THR A 2 12.04 -9.30 -13.44
N LEU A 3 11.22 -8.28 -13.65
CA LEU A 3 10.69 -7.40 -12.61
C LEU A 3 9.26 -7.80 -12.26
N THR A 4 9.05 -8.34 -11.06
CA THR A 4 7.73 -8.80 -10.61
C THR A 4 7.19 -7.92 -9.48
N PHE A 5 6.17 -7.11 -9.77
CA PHE A 5 5.43 -6.38 -8.75
C PHE A 5 4.37 -7.28 -8.11
N LEU A 6 4.47 -7.45 -6.80
CA LEU A 6 3.54 -8.19 -5.96
C LEU A 6 2.58 -7.21 -5.28
N VAL A 7 1.28 -7.38 -5.56
CA VAL A 7 0.21 -6.52 -5.05
C VAL A 7 -0.75 -7.30 -4.14
N PRO A 8 -1.51 -6.64 -3.24
CA PRO A 8 -2.25 -7.36 -2.19
C PRO A 8 -3.48 -8.12 -2.69
N SER A 9 -4.09 -7.71 -3.81
CA SER A 9 -5.36 -8.28 -4.26
C SER A 9 -5.64 -8.02 -5.75
N PRO A 10 -6.57 -8.78 -6.37
CA PRO A 10 -6.99 -8.52 -7.74
C PRO A 10 -7.59 -7.12 -7.93
N THR A 11 -8.33 -6.59 -6.95
CA THR A 11 -8.87 -5.23 -6.99
C THR A 11 -7.77 -4.18 -7.10
N TYR A 12 -6.58 -4.44 -6.55
CA TYR A 12 -5.46 -3.52 -6.68
C TYR A 12 -4.95 -3.39 -8.12
N LEU A 13 -5.13 -4.41 -8.96
CA LEU A 13 -4.74 -4.37 -10.37
C LEU A 13 -5.52 -3.32 -11.18
N THR A 14 -6.66 -2.83 -10.68
CA THR A 14 -7.40 -1.73 -11.32
C THR A 14 -7.07 -0.36 -10.71
N SER A 15 -6.19 -0.30 -9.71
CA SER A 15 -5.83 0.94 -9.02
C SER A 15 -5.02 1.90 -9.89
N ALA A 16 -5.05 3.19 -9.54
CA ALA A 16 -4.20 4.21 -10.15
C ALA A 16 -2.71 3.87 -10.02
N GLY A 17 -2.28 3.31 -8.88
CA GLY A 17 -0.89 2.88 -8.68
C GLY A 17 -0.46 1.88 -9.76
N ASN A 18 -1.23 0.82 -10.00
CA ASN A 18 -0.92 -0.12 -11.07
C ASN A 18 -0.97 0.54 -12.46
N ARG A 19 -2.08 1.20 -12.78
CA ARG A 19 -2.32 1.78 -14.12
C ARG A 19 -1.31 2.84 -14.51
N ILE A 20 -0.96 3.73 -13.59
CA ILE A 20 -0.10 4.88 -13.86
C ILE A 20 1.36 4.48 -13.70
N ARG A 21 1.72 3.88 -12.56
CA ARG A 21 3.13 3.63 -12.23
C ARG A 21 3.68 2.41 -12.99
N TYR A 22 2.97 1.29 -12.99
CA TYR A 22 3.52 0.03 -13.51
C TYR A 22 3.18 -0.18 -14.99
N GLN A 23 1.91 -0.02 -15.38
CA GLN A 23 1.51 -0.30 -16.76
C GLN A 23 2.20 0.62 -17.77
N ARG A 24 2.43 1.90 -17.42
CA ARG A 24 3.12 2.87 -18.31
C ARG A 24 4.61 2.59 -18.47
N LEU A 25 5.24 1.87 -17.54
CA LEU A 25 6.63 1.43 -17.66
C LEU A 25 6.80 0.16 -18.48
N ARG A 26 5.72 -0.60 -18.75
CA ARG A 26 5.83 -1.92 -19.38
C ARG A 26 6.53 -1.88 -20.74
N GLU A 27 6.07 -1.01 -21.64
CA GLU A 27 6.65 -0.91 -22.99
C GLU A 27 8.08 -0.35 -22.95
N PRO A 28 8.39 0.76 -22.24
CA PRO A 28 9.76 1.22 -22.06
C PRO A 28 10.72 0.17 -21.49
N LEU A 29 10.31 -0.59 -20.46
CA LEU A 29 11.11 -1.67 -19.89
C LEU A 29 11.33 -2.81 -20.88
N ALA A 30 10.31 -3.18 -21.66
CA ALA A 30 10.43 -4.20 -22.71
C ALA A 30 11.44 -3.77 -23.79
N ARG A 31 11.43 -2.50 -24.20
CA ARG A 31 12.45 -1.96 -25.12
C ARG A 31 13.86 -1.99 -24.54
N ALA A 32 13.99 -1.88 -23.22
CA ALA A 32 15.26 -2.04 -22.50
C ALA A 32 15.63 -3.52 -22.22
N GLY A 33 14.93 -4.49 -22.85
CA GLY A 33 15.22 -5.92 -22.69
C GLY A 33 14.75 -6.51 -21.36
N GLN A 34 13.88 -5.83 -20.62
CA GLN A 34 13.38 -6.27 -19.32
C GLN A 34 11.95 -6.78 -19.41
N THR A 35 11.60 -7.77 -18.59
CA THR A 35 10.21 -8.27 -18.50
C THR A 35 9.54 -7.70 -17.25
N LEU A 36 8.35 -7.11 -17.40
CA LEU A 36 7.55 -6.59 -16.29
C LEU A 36 6.31 -7.46 -16.04
N ASN A 37 6.31 -8.14 -14.90
CA ASN A 37 5.19 -8.92 -14.38
C ASN A 37 4.52 -8.19 -13.22
N ILE A 38 3.18 -8.25 -13.16
CA ILE A 38 2.40 -7.66 -12.07
C ILE A 38 1.37 -8.71 -11.67
N THR A 39 1.49 -9.23 -10.46
CA THR A 39 0.63 -10.30 -9.95
C THR A 39 0.28 -10.07 -8.49
N THR A 40 -0.75 -10.77 -8.01
CA THR A 40 -1.11 -10.70 -6.60
C THR A 40 -0.18 -11.59 -5.79
N VAL A 41 0.09 -11.20 -4.53
CA VAL A 41 0.91 -12.01 -3.61
C VAL A 41 0.41 -13.46 -3.55
N ASP A 42 -0.90 -13.67 -3.52
CA ASP A 42 -1.51 -14.99 -3.41
C ASP A 42 -1.38 -15.87 -4.67
N ARG A 43 -1.09 -15.27 -5.83
CA ARG A 43 -1.00 -15.96 -7.13
C ARG A 43 0.43 -16.33 -7.51
N LEU A 44 1.43 -15.82 -6.78
CA LEU A 44 2.79 -16.23 -7.00
C LEU A 44 2.92 -17.71 -6.65
N ASP A 45 3.50 -18.50 -7.56
CA ASP A 45 3.68 -19.94 -7.36
C ASP A 45 4.50 -20.21 -6.09
N ALA A 46 4.05 -21.18 -5.29
CA ALA A 46 4.76 -21.64 -4.11
C ALA A 46 6.05 -22.38 -4.46
N GLY A 47 6.11 -23.00 -5.64
CA GLY A 47 7.28 -23.71 -6.16
C GLY A 47 8.27 -22.81 -6.92
N ILE A 48 8.07 -21.48 -6.92
CA ILE A 48 8.94 -20.59 -7.69
C ILE A 48 10.41 -20.77 -7.27
N ARG A 49 11.27 -20.89 -8.28
CA ARG A 49 12.72 -20.89 -8.13
C ARG A 49 13.24 -19.64 -8.83
N PRO A 50 13.37 -18.52 -8.10
CA PRO A 50 13.87 -17.29 -8.68
C PRO A 50 15.22 -17.50 -9.33
N GLU A 51 15.41 -16.93 -10.51
CA GLU A 51 16.74 -16.76 -11.05
C GLU A 51 17.47 -15.64 -10.30
N LYS A 52 18.80 -15.67 -10.26
CA LYS A 52 19.62 -14.66 -9.56
C LYS A 52 19.33 -13.22 -10.03
N GLN A 53 18.85 -13.07 -11.26
CA GLN A 53 18.51 -11.80 -11.87
C GLN A 53 17.08 -11.33 -11.60
N ASP A 54 16.22 -12.18 -11.03
CA ASP A 54 14.84 -11.84 -10.74
C ASP A 54 14.73 -10.86 -9.58
N ILE A 55 13.76 -9.95 -9.72
CA ILE A 55 13.51 -8.88 -8.75
C ILE A 55 12.02 -8.90 -8.39
N PHE A 56 11.73 -8.93 -7.09
CA PHE A 56 10.37 -8.90 -6.57
C PHE A 56 10.13 -7.63 -5.77
N LEU A 57 9.10 -6.86 -6.15
CA LEU A 57 8.75 -5.61 -5.50
C LEU A 57 7.41 -5.71 -4.82
N PHE A 58 7.39 -5.49 -3.52
CA PHE A 58 6.17 -5.49 -2.72
C PHE A 58 5.53 -4.10 -2.74
N SER A 59 4.31 -4.03 -3.27
CA SER A 59 3.53 -2.80 -3.35
C SER A 59 2.23 -2.97 -2.56
N LYS A 60 2.13 -2.26 -1.43
CA LYS A 60 0.96 -2.28 -0.52
C LYS A 60 0.54 -3.66 0.02
N VAL A 61 1.45 -4.64 0.04
CA VAL A 61 1.23 -5.93 0.73
C VAL A 61 1.55 -5.77 2.21
N GLN A 62 0.79 -4.92 2.90
CA GLN A 62 1.04 -4.45 4.28
C GLN A 62 0.55 -5.42 5.36
N ASP A 63 0.87 -6.70 5.19
CA ASP A 63 0.57 -7.77 6.13
C ASP A 63 1.70 -8.82 6.15
N ALA A 64 1.51 -9.87 6.96
CA ALA A 64 2.50 -10.92 7.14
C ALA A 64 2.85 -11.69 5.87
N ARG A 65 1.94 -11.75 4.87
CA ARG A 65 2.22 -12.43 3.59
C ARG A 65 3.37 -11.74 2.86
N GLY A 66 3.39 -10.40 2.90
CA GLY A 66 4.44 -9.59 2.29
C GLY A 66 5.81 -9.87 2.93
N VAL A 67 5.89 -9.80 4.26
CA VAL A 67 7.16 -9.98 5.00
C VAL A 67 7.68 -11.41 4.88
N ALA A 68 6.81 -12.41 5.07
CA ALA A 68 7.21 -13.81 5.00
C ALA A 68 7.68 -14.20 3.59
N LEU A 69 6.97 -13.73 2.55
CA LEU A 69 7.36 -13.99 1.17
C LEU A 69 8.64 -13.26 0.77
N ALA A 70 8.84 -12.02 1.25
CA ALA A 70 10.08 -11.30 1.03
C ALA A 70 11.29 -12.10 1.56
N GLN A 71 11.18 -12.64 2.79
CA GLN A 71 12.25 -13.45 3.37
C GLN A 71 12.48 -14.73 2.56
N ALA A 72 11.40 -15.42 2.18
CA ALA A 72 11.48 -16.65 1.38
C ALA A 72 12.13 -16.40 0.02
N LEU A 73 11.76 -15.34 -0.69
CA LEU A 73 12.34 -15.03 -2.01
C LEU A 73 13.82 -14.66 -1.89
N ARG A 74 14.16 -13.84 -0.89
CA ARG A 74 15.55 -13.44 -0.64
C ARG A 74 16.45 -14.60 -0.28
N SER A 75 15.97 -15.57 0.50
CA SER A 75 16.76 -16.76 0.84
C SER A 75 17.03 -17.68 -0.35
N HIS A 76 16.19 -17.61 -1.38
CA HIS A 76 16.41 -18.27 -2.66
C HIS A 76 17.28 -17.42 -3.63
N GLY A 77 17.88 -16.32 -3.15
CA GLY A 77 18.79 -15.48 -3.94
C GLY A 77 18.13 -14.41 -4.81
N ALA A 78 16.81 -14.21 -4.69
CA ALA A 78 16.11 -13.14 -5.40
C ALA A 78 16.36 -11.78 -4.74
N ARG A 79 16.43 -10.72 -5.55
CA ARG A 79 16.45 -9.34 -5.02
C ARG A 79 15.03 -8.92 -4.62
N VAL A 80 14.90 -8.37 -3.42
CA VAL A 80 13.60 -7.95 -2.88
C VAL A 80 13.59 -6.46 -2.63
N GLY A 81 12.56 -5.78 -3.13
CA GLY A 81 12.34 -4.37 -2.88
C GLY A 81 10.92 -4.06 -2.40
N VAL A 82 10.73 -2.82 -1.96
CA VAL A 82 9.41 -2.27 -1.59
C VAL A 82 9.13 -1.03 -2.42
N ASP A 83 7.91 -0.84 -2.90
CA ASP A 83 7.49 0.39 -3.59
C ASP A 83 6.48 1.19 -2.75
N LEU A 84 6.82 2.46 -2.47
CA LEU A 84 6.16 3.30 -1.47
C LEU A 84 5.75 4.66 -2.06
N PHE A 85 4.45 4.92 -2.19
CA PHE A 85 3.96 6.15 -2.83
C PHE A 85 2.83 6.86 -2.07
N ASP A 86 2.49 6.39 -0.87
CA ASP A 86 1.59 7.05 0.06
C ASP A 86 2.30 7.22 1.41
N ASP A 87 2.28 8.43 1.97
CA ASP A 87 2.89 8.69 3.28
C ASP A 87 1.95 8.31 4.42
N TYR A 88 2.04 7.05 4.85
CA TYR A 88 1.47 6.53 6.09
C TYR A 88 2.50 6.42 7.22
N PHE A 89 3.71 6.96 7.03
CA PHE A 89 4.87 6.61 7.86
C PHE A 89 5.44 7.80 8.64
N SER A 90 5.21 9.03 8.18
CA SER A 90 5.67 10.24 8.86
C SER A 90 4.95 10.55 10.18
N GLN A 91 3.77 9.99 10.40
CA GLN A 91 2.95 10.26 11.59
C GLN A 91 3.29 9.32 12.73
N THR A 92 4.51 9.46 13.26
CA THR A 92 5.09 8.57 14.28
C THR A 92 4.27 8.48 15.57
N ASN A 93 3.55 9.55 15.92
CA ASN A 93 2.76 9.64 17.15
C ASN A 93 1.30 9.18 16.97
N ASP A 94 0.88 8.83 15.75
CA ASP A 94 -0.47 8.35 15.49
C ASP A 94 -0.49 6.81 15.49
N ALA A 95 -1.23 6.25 16.44
CA ALA A 95 -1.36 4.81 16.65
C ALA A 95 -2.09 4.10 15.50
N ARG A 96 -2.92 4.80 14.72
CA ARG A 96 -3.62 4.24 13.55
C ARG A 96 -2.64 3.73 12.49
N PHE A 97 -1.45 4.34 12.43
CA PHE A 97 -0.41 3.99 11.46
C PHE A 97 0.69 3.08 12.00
N ALA A 98 0.56 2.63 13.25
CA ALA A 98 1.62 1.82 13.85
C ALA A 98 1.82 0.49 13.10
N GLN A 99 0.74 -0.15 12.64
CA GLN A 99 0.84 -1.37 11.84
C GLN A 99 1.68 -1.16 10.56
N GLN A 100 1.47 -0.04 9.85
CA GLN A 100 2.21 0.30 8.64
C GLN A 100 3.69 0.55 8.95
N ARG A 101 4.00 1.24 10.05
CA ARG A 101 5.38 1.46 10.50
C ARG A 101 6.08 0.16 10.88
N LEU A 102 5.39 -0.74 11.58
CA LEU A 102 5.92 -2.05 11.94
C LEU A 102 6.15 -2.92 10.72
N TRP A 103 5.22 -2.90 9.77
CA TRP A 103 5.39 -3.56 8.48
C TRP A 103 6.62 -3.02 7.75
N LEU A 104 6.76 -1.69 7.67
CA LEU A 104 7.88 -1.07 7.01
C LEU A 104 9.21 -1.44 7.68
N GLY A 105 9.28 -1.40 9.01
CA GLY A 105 10.46 -1.82 9.76
C GLY A 105 10.78 -3.31 9.58
N ALA A 106 9.77 -4.17 9.45
CA ALA A 106 9.98 -5.58 9.15
C ALA A 106 10.51 -5.80 7.72
N MET A 107 9.90 -5.14 6.73
CA MET A 107 10.36 -5.18 5.35
C MET A 107 11.75 -4.59 5.17
N ALA A 108 12.10 -3.51 5.87
CA ALA A 108 13.40 -2.86 5.76
C ALA A 108 14.58 -3.75 6.19
N ARG A 109 14.35 -4.74 7.07
CA ARG A 109 15.36 -5.74 7.43
C ARG A 109 15.60 -6.80 6.35
N THR A 110 14.67 -6.95 5.42
CA THR A 110 14.70 -7.98 4.38
C THR A 110 14.90 -7.39 2.99
N ALA A 111 14.54 -6.13 2.76
CA ALA A 111 14.65 -5.50 1.45
C ALA A 111 16.10 -5.15 1.12
N ASP A 112 16.49 -5.41 -0.14
CA ASP A 112 17.79 -5.03 -0.69
C ASP A 112 17.78 -3.60 -1.26
N PHE A 113 16.58 -3.06 -1.51
CA PHE A 113 16.36 -1.68 -1.96
C PHE A 113 14.92 -1.22 -1.69
N PHE A 114 14.65 0.07 -1.89
CA PHE A 114 13.28 0.58 -1.94
C PHE A 114 13.06 1.59 -3.07
N LEU A 115 11.84 1.62 -3.58
CA LEU A 115 11.34 2.63 -4.51
C LEU A 115 10.36 3.55 -3.77
N CYS A 116 10.33 4.81 -4.19
CA CYS A 116 9.31 5.73 -3.72
C CYS A 116 8.89 6.75 -4.79
N SER A 117 7.75 7.41 -4.60
CA SER A 117 7.17 8.31 -5.61
C SER A 117 7.80 9.70 -5.67
N THR A 118 8.43 10.15 -4.59
CA THR A 118 8.96 11.52 -4.48
C THR A 118 10.20 11.56 -3.57
N GLN A 119 11.01 12.62 -3.71
CA GLN A 119 12.12 12.88 -2.78
C GLN A 119 11.63 13.06 -1.34
N ARG A 120 10.47 13.67 -1.13
CA ARG A 120 9.86 13.80 0.20
C ARG A 120 9.54 12.43 0.78
N MET A 121 8.98 11.53 -0.02
CA MET A 121 8.70 10.16 0.41
C MET A 121 9.99 9.40 0.75
N LYS A 122 11.05 9.55 -0.06
CA LYS A 122 12.38 9.00 0.23
C LYS A 122 12.88 9.43 1.60
N GLN A 123 12.86 10.73 1.89
CA GLN A 123 13.26 11.29 3.18
C GLN A 123 12.45 10.73 4.34
N THR A 124 11.12 10.59 4.16
CA THR A 124 10.23 10.04 5.20
C THR A 124 10.58 8.60 5.57
N VAL A 125 10.96 7.77 4.59
CA VAL A 125 11.19 6.33 4.82
C VAL A 125 12.64 5.97 5.07
N GLN A 126 13.59 6.84 4.73
CA GLN A 126 15.03 6.61 4.94
C GLN A 126 15.37 6.16 6.38
N PRO A 127 14.79 6.74 7.46
CA PRO A 127 15.08 6.30 8.82
C PRO A 127 14.76 4.82 9.11
N TYR A 128 13.83 4.21 8.36
CA TYR A 128 13.50 2.79 8.49
C TYR A 128 14.50 1.90 7.75
N PHE A 129 15.03 2.39 6.63
CA PHE A 129 15.88 1.63 5.71
C PHE A 129 17.38 1.77 5.99
N GLY A 130 17.82 2.79 6.74
CA GLY A 130 19.23 3.02 7.04
C GLY A 130 20.03 3.20 5.76
N GLU A 131 21.03 2.34 5.51
CA GLU A 131 21.88 2.38 4.31
C GLU A 131 21.28 1.66 3.10
N VAL A 132 20.10 1.04 3.22
CA VAL A 132 19.46 0.35 2.10
C VAL A 132 19.19 1.37 0.98
N PRO A 133 19.63 1.10 -0.27
CA PRO A 133 19.55 2.05 -1.37
C PRO A 133 18.10 2.35 -1.74
N GLY A 134 17.81 3.65 -1.90
CA GLY A 134 16.49 4.16 -2.25
C GLY A 134 16.47 4.89 -3.59
N HIS A 135 15.49 4.60 -4.44
CA HIS A 135 15.29 5.28 -5.72
C HIS A 135 13.93 6.00 -5.77
N VAL A 136 13.93 7.22 -6.32
CA VAL A 136 12.68 7.92 -6.63
C VAL A 136 12.28 7.52 -8.04
N LEU A 137 11.22 6.72 -8.13
CA LEU A 137 10.55 6.39 -9.37
C LEU A 137 9.34 7.32 -9.47
N ASN A 138 9.35 8.28 -10.39
CA ASN A 138 8.21 9.16 -10.59
C ASN A 138 7.07 8.40 -11.28
N ASP A 139 5.85 8.95 -11.21
CA ASP A 139 4.70 8.39 -11.91
C ASP A 139 4.74 8.86 -13.38
N PRO A 140 4.95 7.97 -14.37
CA PRO A 140 5.15 8.40 -15.75
C PRO A 140 3.86 8.91 -16.41
N PHE A 141 3.98 9.79 -17.41
CA PHE A 141 2.84 10.13 -18.27
C PHE A 141 2.46 8.98 -19.21
N ASP A 142 1.24 9.00 -19.78
CA ASP A 142 0.76 7.94 -20.69
C ASP A 142 1.20 8.22 -22.14
N ARG A 143 0.39 9.00 -22.86
CA ARG A 143 0.64 9.44 -24.23
C ARG A 143 0.63 10.96 -24.26
N PHE A 144 1.46 11.53 -25.13
CA PHE A 144 1.56 12.97 -25.34
C PHE A 144 1.64 13.28 -26.85
N ASP A 145 0.47 13.29 -27.51
CA ASP A 145 0.35 13.65 -28.93
C ASP A 145 0.12 15.16 -29.05
N LEU A 146 1.17 15.89 -29.43
CA LEU A 146 1.17 17.35 -29.57
C LEU A 146 0.06 17.84 -30.51
N ALA A 147 -0.12 17.18 -31.66
CA ALA A 147 -1.04 17.64 -32.69
C ALA A 147 -2.50 17.43 -32.27
N GLN A 148 -2.82 16.26 -31.72
CA GLN A 148 -4.15 15.99 -31.18
C GLN A 148 -4.47 16.92 -30.00
N LEU A 149 -3.52 17.10 -29.10
CA LEU A 149 -3.67 17.94 -27.91
C LEU A 149 -3.88 19.42 -28.30
N GLY A 150 -3.12 19.93 -29.26
CA GLY A 150 -3.26 21.31 -29.76
C GLY A 150 -4.65 21.59 -30.32
N ARG A 151 -5.17 20.69 -31.18
CA ARG A 151 -6.53 20.81 -31.73
C ARG A 151 -7.59 20.79 -30.62
N ARG A 152 -7.42 19.93 -29.62
CA ARG A 152 -8.34 19.82 -28.48
C ARG A 152 -8.36 21.11 -27.65
N LEU A 153 -7.20 21.69 -27.35
CA LEU A 153 -7.09 22.93 -26.58
C LEU A 153 -7.78 24.11 -27.28
N VAL A 154 -7.58 24.25 -28.60
CA VAL A 154 -8.25 25.28 -29.42
C VAL A 154 -9.77 25.12 -29.35
N SER A 155 -10.26 23.89 -29.59
CA SER A 155 -11.70 23.59 -29.54
C SER A 155 -12.33 23.91 -28.19
N LYS A 156 -11.68 23.50 -27.08
CA LYS A 156 -12.15 23.80 -25.72
C LYS A 156 -12.22 25.29 -25.42
N ARG A 157 -11.19 26.05 -25.83
CA ARG A 157 -11.18 27.50 -25.67
C ARG A 157 -12.32 28.16 -26.44
N GLN A 158 -12.49 27.81 -27.71
CA GLN A 158 -13.57 28.33 -28.55
C GLN A 158 -14.94 28.03 -27.94
N ALA A 159 -15.17 26.79 -27.49
CA ALA A 159 -16.42 26.39 -26.84
C ALA A 159 -16.69 27.18 -25.55
N ALA A 160 -15.68 27.39 -24.72
CA ALA A 160 -15.82 28.14 -23.47
C ALA A 160 -16.16 29.62 -23.70
N LEU A 161 -15.51 30.27 -24.68
CA LEU A 161 -15.79 31.65 -25.04
C LEU A 161 -17.18 31.81 -25.66
N ALA A 162 -17.54 30.92 -26.59
CA ALA A 162 -18.83 30.98 -27.29
C ALA A 162 -20.02 30.74 -26.36
N SER A 163 -19.88 29.81 -25.42
CA SER A 163 -20.94 29.46 -24.47
C SER A 163 -20.91 30.28 -23.17
N ARG A 164 -19.86 31.07 -22.95
CA ARG A 164 -19.59 31.74 -21.66
C ARG A 164 -19.65 30.77 -20.47
N ARG A 165 -19.21 29.52 -20.67
CA ARG A 165 -19.23 28.45 -19.68
C ARG A 165 -17.84 27.85 -19.49
N ILE A 166 -17.47 27.61 -18.23
CA ILE A 166 -16.26 26.88 -17.87
C ILE A 166 -16.66 25.48 -17.38
N ASP A 167 -16.35 24.48 -18.19
CA ASP A 167 -16.47 23.07 -17.81
C ASP A 167 -15.25 22.68 -16.94
N VAL A 168 -15.50 22.44 -15.65
CA VAL A 168 -14.49 22.12 -14.63
C VAL A 168 -14.59 20.65 -14.24
N LEU A 169 -13.45 19.96 -14.18
CA LEU A 169 -13.34 18.60 -13.69
C LEU A 169 -12.58 18.55 -12.36
N TRP A 170 -13.15 17.86 -11.39
CA TRP A 170 -12.39 17.27 -10.28
C TRP A 170 -12.46 15.75 -10.41
N PHE A 171 -11.32 15.07 -10.37
CA PHE A 171 -11.26 13.61 -10.49
C PHE A 171 -10.25 12.98 -9.53
N GLY A 172 -10.60 11.83 -8.94
CA GLY A 172 -9.69 11.05 -8.10
C GLY A 172 -10.41 10.28 -7.00
N MET A 173 -9.63 9.74 -6.06
CA MET A 173 -10.18 9.13 -4.85
C MET A 173 -10.75 10.23 -3.94
N GLY A 174 -12.05 10.18 -3.69
CA GLY A 174 -12.77 11.18 -2.90
C GLY A 174 -12.60 11.04 -1.40
N ASP A 175 -12.17 9.87 -0.94
CA ASP A 175 -12.03 9.56 0.48
C ASP A 175 -10.67 8.96 0.83
N ASN A 176 -10.30 9.14 2.09
CA ASN A 176 -9.21 8.42 2.73
C ASN A 176 -9.64 8.08 4.16
N PRO A 177 -9.44 6.83 4.62
CA PRO A 177 -9.92 6.41 5.94
C PRO A 177 -9.25 7.16 7.09
N ASN A 178 -8.07 7.74 6.88
CA ASN A 178 -7.27 8.33 7.94
C ASN A 178 -7.05 9.84 7.81
N PHE A 179 -7.23 10.40 6.61
CA PHE A 179 -6.90 11.79 6.28
C PHE A 179 -8.09 12.54 5.67
N PRO A 180 -8.34 13.80 6.08
CA PRO A 180 -9.32 14.65 5.41
C PRO A 180 -8.72 15.17 4.08
N VAL A 181 -8.72 14.34 3.05
CA VAL A 181 -8.29 14.68 1.68
C VAL A 181 -9.43 14.41 0.69
N GLY A 182 -9.21 14.73 -0.58
CA GLY A 182 -10.14 14.34 -1.65
C GLY A 182 -11.33 15.29 -1.70
N LEU A 183 -12.54 14.80 -1.40
CA LEU A 183 -13.74 15.63 -1.34
C LEU A 183 -13.65 16.71 -0.25
N HIS A 184 -12.89 16.45 0.82
CA HIS A 184 -12.59 17.45 1.83
C HIS A 184 -11.82 18.65 1.26
N ASP A 185 -10.81 18.40 0.42
CA ASP A 185 -10.05 19.46 -0.26
C ASP A 185 -10.95 20.20 -1.25
N LEU A 186 -11.72 19.47 -2.04
CA LEU A 186 -12.67 20.05 -2.99
C LEU A 186 -13.64 21.01 -2.31
N ALA A 187 -14.25 20.59 -1.19
CA ALA A 187 -15.18 21.43 -0.45
C ALA A 187 -14.50 22.64 0.22
N HIS A 188 -13.31 22.45 0.79
CA HIS A 188 -12.58 23.52 1.46
C HIS A 188 -12.14 24.63 0.50
N PHE A 189 -11.63 24.25 -0.68
CA PHE A 189 -11.11 25.19 -1.67
C PHE A 189 -12.13 25.57 -2.76
N GLY A 190 -13.34 25.03 -2.73
CA GLY A 190 -14.36 25.19 -3.78
C GLY A 190 -14.72 26.65 -4.09
N ASN A 191 -14.56 27.56 -3.12
CA ASN A 191 -14.79 28.99 -3.32
C ASN A 191 -13.88 29.63 -4.38
N LEU A 192 -12.73 29.02 -4.71
CA LEU A 192 -11.88 29.51 -5.81
C LEU A 192 -12.61 29.48 -7.17
N LEU A 193 -13.61 28.60 -7.32
CA LEU A 193 -14.42 28.53 -8.53
C LEU A 193 -15.38 29.71 -8.69
N ASN A 194 -15.66 30.46 -7.62
CA ASN A 194 -16.52 31.65 -7.69
C ASN A 194 -15.90 32.78 -8.50
N GLY A 195 -14.58 32.82 -8.64
CA GLY A 195 -13.90 33.82 -9.46
C GLY A 195 -14.35 33.75 -10.93
N PHE A 196 -14.70 32.57 -11.44
CA PHE A 196 -15.28 32.44 -12.79
C PHE A 196 -16.65 33.14 -12.89
N ARG A 197 -17.53 32.90 -11.91
CA ARG A 197 -18.88 33.47 -11.85
C ARG A 197 -18.86 34.99 -11.70
N GLN A 198 -17.96 35.49 -10.87
CA GLN A 198 -17.77 36.93 -10.66
C GLN A 198 -17.34 37.66 -11.94
N ASN A 199 -16.71 36.96 -12.87
CA ASN A 199 -16.29 37.46 -14.18
C ASN A 199 -17.27 37.07 -15.31
N GLY A 200 -18.51 36.71 -14.95
CA GLY A 200 -19.62 36.50 -15.86
C GLY A 200 -19.60 35.19 -16.65
N PHE A 201 -18.86 34.16 -16.19
CA PHE A 201 -18.91 32.82 -16.75
C PHE A 201 -19.78 31.90 -15.88
N ASP A 202 -20.58 31.04 -16.53
CA ASP A 202 -21.20 29.90 -15.84
C ASP A 202 -20.14 28.83 -15.52
N VAL A 203 -20.33 28.08 -14.43
CA VAL A 203 -19.40 27.04 -13.99
C VAL A 203 -20.13 25.72 -13.83
N ARG A 204 -19.70 24.74 -14.64
CA ARG A 204 -20.18 23.35 -14.53
C ARG A 204 -19.08 22.49 -13.93
N LEU A 205 -19.21 22.16 -12.65
CA LEU A 205 -18.28 21.26 -11.98
C LEU A 205 -18.76 19.80 -12.14
N LYS A 206 -17.92 18.96 -12.73
CA LYS A 206 -18.06 17.50 -12.71
C LYS A 206 -17.11 16.91 -11.66
N VAL A 207 -17.63 16.08 -10.77
CA VAL A 207 -16.90 15.38 -9.71
C VAL A 207 -16.89 13.89 -10.04
N LEU A 208 -15.74 13.40 -10.51
CA LEU A 208 -15.53 12.00 -10.84
C LEU A 208 -14.78 11.29 -9.70
N THR A 209 -15.50 10.47 -8.92
CA THR A 209 -14.96 9.86 -7.70
C THR A 209 -15.38 8.41 -7.49
N ASN A 210 -14.70 7.68 -6.62
CA ASN A 210 -15.10 6.32 -6.23
C ASN A 210 -16.42 6.31 -5.42
N ALA A 211 -17.25 5.27 -5.61
CA ALA A 211 -18.54 5.13 -4.92
C ALA A 211 -18.45 5.20 -3.39
N ARG A 212 -17.40 4.64 -2.79
CA ARG A 212 -17.18 4.68 -1.33
C ARG A 212 -17.11 6.10 -0.77
N ALA A 213 -16.66 7.08 -1.55
CA ALA A 213 -16.60 8.48 -1.13
C ALA A 213 -17.97 9.19 -1.18
N LEU A 214 -19.00 8.56 -1.73
CA LEU A 214 -20.35 9.13 -1.89
C LEU A 214 -21.31 8.68 -0.77
N ASP A 215 -20.78 8.53 0.44
CA ASP A 215 -21.59 8.35 1.64
C ASP A 215 -22.28 9.68 2.04
N THR A 216 -23.09 9.65 3.12
CA THR A 216 -23.80 10.83 3.62
C THR A 216 -22.87 12.01 3.91
N ARG A 217 -21.64 11.74 4.38
CA ARG A 217 -20.65 12.79 4.69
C ARG A 217 -20.07 13.39 3.42
N GLY A 218 -19.67 12.57 2.45
CA GLY A 218 -19.16 13.01 1.16
C GLY A 218 -20.18 13.85 0.38
N LEU A 219 -21.42 13.39 0.30
CA LEU A 219 -22.51 14.13 -0.33
C LEU A 219 -22.80 15.46 0.39
N SER A 220 -22.71 15.48 1.72
CA SER A 220 -22.85 16.72 2.50
C SER A 220 -21.74 17.74 2.22
N LEU A 221 -20.50 17.29 1.97
CA LEU A 221 -19.40 18.16 1.55
C LEU A 221 -19.68 18.77 0.17
N LEU A 222 -20.10 17.95 -0.79
CA LEU A 222 -20.39 18.40 -2.15
C LEU A 222 -21.57 19.37 -2.22
N ARG A 223 -22.59 19.18 -1.38
CA ARG A 223 -23.74 20.10 -1.27
C ARG A 223 -23.36 21.50 -0.75
N ARG A 224 -22.21 21.64 -0.08
CA ARG A 224 -21.71 22.94 0.43
C ARG A 224 -20.91 23.72 -0.60
N LEU A 225 -20.62 23.14 -1.76
CA LEU A 225 -19.93 23.86 -2.84
C LEU A 225 -20.78 25.04 -3.31
N SER A 226 -20.12 26.15 -3.58
CA SER A 226 -20.74 27.37 -4.10
C SER A 226 -21.13 27.29 -5.58
N VAL A 227 -20.74 26.19 -6.24
CA VAL A 227 -21.08 25.86 -7.63
C VAL A 227 -21.82 24.52 -7.65
N ARG A 228 -22.73 24.37 -8.61
CA ARG A 228 -23.45 23.10 -8.79
C ARG A 228 -22.46 22.04 -9.27
N ALA A 229 -22.45 20.91 -8.56
CA ALA A 229 -21.67 19.73 -8.91
C ALA A 229 -22.54 18.64 -9.53
N GLU A 230 -22.11 18.10 -10.66
CA GLU A 230 -22.57 16.83 -11.21
C GLU A 230 -21.61 15.73 -10.75
N ILE A 231 -22.14 14.64 -10.22
CA ILE A 231 -21.34 13.57 -9.60
C ILE A 231 -21.43 12.34 -10.47
N GLU A 232 -20.27 11.77 -10.81
CA GLU A 232 -20.18 10.51 -11.55
C GLU A 232 -19.23 9.54 -10.83
N GLU A 233 -19.56 8.24 -10.88
CA GLU A 233 -18.64 7.22 -10.39
C GLU A 233 -17.42 7.10 -11.32
N TRP A 234 -16.24 7.01 -10.72
CA TRP A 234 -14.99 6.93 -11.43
C TRP A 234 -14.86 5.64 -12.23
N THR A 235 -14.58 5.79 -13.51
CA THR A 235 -14.05 4.74 -14.38
C THR A 235 -12.94 5.33 -15.24
N ARG A 236 -12.03 4.49 -15.76
CA ARG A 236 -10.99 4.95 -16.67
C ARG A 236 -11.58 5.63 -17.92
N ALA A 237 -12.64 5.06 -18.48
CA ALA A 237 -13.28 5.60 -19.67
C ALA A 237 -13.88 6.99 -19.42
N ARG A 238 -14.56 7.18 -18.28
CA ARG A 238 -15.09 8.50 -17.90
C ARG A 238 -14.01 9.50 -17.53
N GLU A 239 -12.93 9.08 -16.87
CA GLU A 239 -11.76 9.94 -16.62
C GLU A 239 -11.21 10.50 -17.94
N THR A 240 -10.96 9.64 -18.93
CA THR A 240 -10.51 10.07 -20.26
C THR A 240 -11.51 11.02 -20.92
N ALA A 241 -12.80 10.62 -21.00
CA ALA A 241 -13.82 11.44 -21.67
C ALA A 241 -13.96 12.83 -21.03
N LEU A 242 -14.02 12.90 -19.70
CA LEU A 242 -14.14 14.18 -19.01
C LEU A 242 -12.89 15.04 -19.12
N LEU A 243 -11.69 14.43 -19.12
CA LEU A 243 -10.46 15.16 -19.41
C LEU A 243 -10.45 15.71 -20.83
N GLU A 244 -11.08 15.04 -21.80
CA GLU A 244 -11.21 15.51 -23.18
C GLU A 244 -12.28 16.60 -23.35
N GLU A 245 -13.30 16.63 -22.50
CA GLU A 245 -14.39 17.61 -22.51
C GLU A 245 -14.05 18.89 -21.73
N SER A 246 -13.50 18.77 -20.53
CA SER A 246 -13.36 19.90 -19.60
C SER A 246 -12.22 20.85 -19.98
N LEU A 247 -12.45 22.15 -19.84
CA LEU A 247 -11.40 23.16 -20.02
C LEU A 247 -10.42 23.16 -18.84
N VAL A 248 -10.93 23.00 -17.61
CA VAL A 248 -10.16 23.15 -16.38
C VAL A 248 -10.22 21.87 -15.54
N SER A 249 -9.09 21.41 -15.06
CA SER A 249 -9.00 20.47 -13.93
C SER A 249 -8.75 21.24 -12.65
N PHE A 250 -9.67 21.15 -11.68
CA PHE A 250 -9.49 21.75 -10.36
C PHE A 250 -8.82 20.75 -9.42
N LEU A 251 -7.57 21.02 -9.04
CA LEU A 251 -6.72 20.12 -8.26
C LEU A 251 -6.30 20.77 -6.93
N PRO A 252 -7.23 20.98 -5.98
CA PRO A 252 -6.91 21.51 -4.67
C PRO A 252 -6.17 20.47 -3.82
N VAL A 253 -5.21 20.95 -3.03
CA VAL A 253 -4.40 20.11 -2.14
C VAL A 253 -4.14 20.85 -0.82
N ASN A 254 -4.42 20.22 0.32
CA ASN A 254 -4.04 20.77 1.63
C ASN A 254 -2.59 20.40 2.04
N ALA A 255 -2.07 21.07 3.07
CA ALA A 255 -0.66 20.96 3.51
C ALA A 255 -0.39 19.86 4.57
N GLN A 256 -1.16 18.77 4.59
CA GLN A 256 -0.94 17.68 5.57
C GLN A 256 0.13 16.69 5.10
N SER A 257 0.74 15.93 6.04
CA SER A 257 1.84 15.02 5.74
C SER A 257 1.55 14.02 4.62
N PHE A 258 0.33 13.49 4.56
CA PHE A 258 -0.08 12.58 3.50
C PHE A 258 -0.05 13.23 2.10
N SER A 259 -0.41 14.51 2.00
CA SER A 259 -0.53 15.25 0.75
C SER A 259 0.83 15.74 0.25
N ILE A 260 1.71 16.19 1.14
CA ILE A 260 3.01 16.78 0.75
C ILE A 260 3.97 15.78 0.10
N ALA A 261 3.76 14.47 0.30
CA ALA A 261 4.59 13.41 -0.27
C ALA A 261 4.01 12.84 -1.58
N LYS A 262 2.86 13.33 -2.05
CA LYS A 262 2.18 12.83 -3.25
C LYS A 262 2.95 13.16 -4.53
N SER A 263 2.79 12.31 -5.53
CA SER A 263 3.34 12.53 -6.87
C SER A 263 2.54 13.58 -7.64
N LEU A 264 3.08 13.97 -8.80
CA LEU A 264 2.46 14.91 -9.73
C LEU A 264 1.39 14.25 -10.63
N ASN A 265 1.01 12.99 -10.39
CA ASN A 265 0.27 12.18 -11.36
C ASN A 265 -1.08 12.78 -11.80
N ARG A 266 -1.84 13.42 -10.90
CA ARG A 266 -3.11 14.08 -11.24
C ARG A 266 -2.88 15.28 -12.15
N ALA A 267 -1.88 16.10 -11.87
CA ALA A 267 -1.52 17.24 -12.69
C ALA A 267 -0.99 16.80 -14.07
N VAL A 268 -0.07 15.84 -14.10
CA VAL A 268 0.44 15.27 -15.36
C VAL A 268 -0.70 14.68 -16.19
N THR A 269 -1.60 13.90 -15.57
CA THR A 269 -2.76 13.33 -16.26
C THR A 269 -3.68 14.44 -16.81
N ALA A 270 -3.96 15.47 -16.01
CA ALA A 270 -4.77 16.63 -16.41
C ALA A 270 -4.17 17.40 -17.60
N LEU A 271 -2.86 17.64 -17.60
CA LEU A 271 -2.15 18.34 -18.68
C LEU A 271 -2.14 17.50 -19.97
N THR A 272 -1.84 16.21 -19.87
CA THR A 272 -1.87 15.28 -21.03
C THR A 272 -3.29 15.09 -21.60
N GLY A 273 -4.33 15.28 -20.79
CA GLY A 273 -5.73 15.32 -21.23
C GLY A 273 -6.12 16.62 -21.95
N GLY A 274 -5.30 17.67 -21.86
CA GLY A 274 -5.57 18.98 -22.46
C GLY A 274 -6.48 19.85 -21.62
N THR A 275 -6.27 19.85 -20.31
CA THR A 275 -6.95 20.77 -19.39
C THR A 275 -5.97 21.80 -18.86
N GLN A 276 -6.44 23.03 -18.64
CA GLN A 276 -5.76 23.96 -17.75
C GLN A 276 -5.86 23.44 -16.32
N ILE A 277 -4.85 23.70 -15.48
CA ILE A 277 -4.93 23.34 -14.06
C ILE A 277 -5.20 24.59 -13.23
N LEU A 278 -6.25 24.53 -12.41
CA LEU A 278 -6.44 25.45 -11.28
C LEU A 278 -6.05 24.72 -9.99
N ALA A 279 -4.96 25.16 -9.36
CA ALA A 279 -4.38 24.50 -8.19
C ALA A 279 -4.47 25.39 -6.95
N GLY A 280 -5.38 25.04 -6.04
CA GLY A 280 -5.55 25.70 -4.73
C GLY A 280 -4.78 25.02 -3.60
N GLY A 281 -4.35 25.81 -2.61
CA GLY A 281 -3.74 25.32 -1.37
C GLY A 281 -2.22 25.09 -1.45
N TYR A 282 -1.75 23.98 -0.88
CA TYR A 282 -0.33 23.63 -0.80
C TYR A 282 0.29 23.50 -2.21
N PRO A 283 1.51 24.02 -2.44
CA PRO A 283 2.14 24.03 -3.76
C PRO A 283 2.72 22.66 -4.16
N LEU A 284 1.93 21.58 -4.05
CA LEU A 284 2.34 20.22 -4.43
C LEU A 284 2.89 20.16 -5.86
N TYR A 285 2.24 20.90 -6.76
CA TYR A 285 2.57 20.92 -8.18
C TYR A 285 3.56 22.03 -8.57
N ALA A 286 4.32 22.58 -7.62
CA ALA A 286 5.30 23.64 -7.88
C ALA A 286 6.24 23.40 -9.09
N PRO A 287 6.73 22.18 -9.36
CA PRO A 287 7.55 21.92 -10.54
C PRO A 287 6.86 22.27 -11.87
N LEU A 288 5.52 22.26 -11.91
CA LEU A 288 4.72 22.57 -13.08
C LEU A 288 4.22 24.01 -13.12
N ASN A 289 4.64 24.90 -12.20
CA ASN A 289 4.13 26.28 -12.04
C ASN A 289 3.94 27.09 -13.35
N PRO A 290 4.82 27.01 -14.37
CA PRO A 290 4.59 27.67 -15.65
C PRO A 290 3.26 27.31 -16.34
N PHE A 291 2.70 26.14 -16.02
CA PHE A 291 1.49 25.57 -16.62
C PHE A 291 0.28 25.58 -15.68
N LEU A 292 0.37 26.23 -14.51
CA LEU A 292 -0.68 26.23 -13.49
C LEU A 292 -1.27 27.63 -13.25
N TYR A 293 -2.56 27.67 -12.98
CA TYR A 293 -3.22 28.84 -12.40
C TYR A 293 -3.45 28.65 -10.91
N ARG A 294 -3.36 29.76 -10.15
CA ARG A 294 -3.63 29.79 -8.71
C ARG A 294 -4.98 30.42 -8.37
N ASP A 295 -5.51 31.20 -9.29
CA ASP A 295 -6.80 31.85 -9.19
C ASP A 295 -7.53 31.79 -10.55
N ALA A 296 -8.85 31.96 -10.51
CA ALA A 296 -9.70 31.91 -11.69
C ALA A 296 -9.59 33.17 -12.56
N GLN A 297 -9.19 34.31 -11.98
CA GLN A 297 -9.15 35.58 -12.70
C GLN A 297 -8.04 35.56 -13.75
N SER A 298 -6.80 35.22 -13.38
CA SER A 298 -5.70 35.11 -14.33
C SER A 298 -5.97 34.07 -15.42
N LEU A 299 -6.66 32.97 -15.09
CA LEU A 299 -7.08 31.98 -16.10
C LEU A 299 -8.03 32.59 -17.12
N LEU A 300 -9.01 33.37 -16.68
CA LEU A 300 -9.97 34.00 -17.57
C LEU A 300 -9.37 35.11 -18.41
N GLU A 301 -8.46 35.91 -17.84
CA GLU A 301 -7.70 36.91 -18.58
C GLU A 301 -6.98 36.23 -19.74
N ASP A 302 -6.18 35.18 -19.46
CA ASP A 302 -5.46 34.41 -20.48
C ASP A 302 -6.39 33.67 -21.47
N LEU A 303 -7.56 33.22 -21.01
CA LEU A 303 -8.58 32.63 -21.89
C LEU A 303 -9.07 33.64 -22.93
N ILE A 304 -9.33 34.89 -22.50
CA ILE A 304 -9.84 35.95 -23.36
C ILE A 304 -8.74 36.41 -24.32
N THR A 305 -7.51 36.61 -23.84
CA THR A 305 -6.38 37.12 -24.64
C THR A 305 -5.66 36.06 -25.47
N ASP A 306 -6.11 34.81 -25.45
CA ASP A 306 -5.49 33.68 -26.16
C ASP A 306 -4.05 33.37 -25.70
N THR A 307 -3.78 33.62 -24.41
CA THR A 307 -2.47 33.41 -23.77
C THR A 307 -2.51 32.30 -22.72
N LEU A 308 -3.45 31.35 -22.86
CA LEU A 308 -3.56 30.22 -21.93
C LEU A 308 -2.20 29.52 -21.75
N LYS A 309 -1.81 29.32 -20.49
CA LYS A 309 -0.56 28.64 -20.10
C LYS A 309 -0.34 27.30 -20.78
N VAL A 310 -1.41 26.54 -21.03
CA VAL A 310 -1.39 25.34 -21.87
C VAL A 310 -2.15 25.63 -23.16
N SER A 311 -1.43 25.86 -24.24
CA SER A 311 -1.96 26.19 -25.57
C SER A 311 -1.10 25.53 -26.63
N ALA A 312 -1.56 25.55 -27.90
CA ALA A 312 -0.79 24.98 -29.00
C ALA A 312 0.65 25.53 -29.09
N THR A 313 0.87 26.78 -28.70
CA THR A 313 2.21 27.43 -28.74
C THR A 313 3.09 27.05 -27.56
N THR A 314 2.53 26.60 -26.43
CA THR A 314 3.31 26.18 -25.24
C THR A 314 3.49 24.67 -25.14
N LEU A 315 2.88 23.88 -26.03
CA LEU A 315 2.90 22.41 -25.96
C LEU A 315 4.29 21.79 -26.08
N GLU A 316 5.19 22.36 -26.88
CA GLU A 316 6.57 21.87 -26.96
C GLU A 316 7.32 22.07 -25.64
N THR A 317 7.13 23.24 -25.02
CA THR A 317 7.73 23.55 -23.71
C THR A 317 7.14 22.65 -22.62
N LEU A 318 5.83 22.41 -22.65
CA LEU A 318 5.18 21.44 -21.76
C LEU A 318 5.73 20.03 -21.97
N GLY A 319 5.92 19.60 -23.23
CA GLY A 319 6.48 18.29 -23.55
C GLY A 319 7.87 18.10 -22.96
N ALA A 320 8.77 19.07 -23.15
CA ALA A 320 10.11 19.05 -22.58
C ALA A 320 10.08 18.95 -21.05
N GLU A 321 9.18 19.69 -20.40
CA GLU A 321 9.04 19.65 -18.93
C GLU A 321 8.45 18.33 -18.43
N LEU A 322 7.45 17.78 -19.13
CA LEU A 322 6.89 16.45 -18.83
C LEU A 322 7.92 15.35 -19.02
N ASP A 323 8.77 15.44 -20.05
CA ASP A 323 9.86 14.50 -20.26
C ASP A 323 10.88 14.56 -19.13
N ARG A 324 11.24 15.77 -18.69
CA ARG A 324 12.14 15.98 -17.55
C ARG A 324 11.59 15.43 -16.23
N LEU A 325 10.28 15.52 -16.02
CA LEU A 325 9.64 15.17 -14.74
C LEU A 325 9.09 13.74 -14.67
N SER A 326 8.72 13.15 -15.81
CA SER A 326 7.86 11.97 -15.84
C SER A 326 7.92 11.17 -17.15
N SER A 327 9.01 11.28 -17.93
CA SER A 327 9.16 10.48 -19.17
C SER A 327 9.18 8.99 -18.85
N PRO A 328 8.28 8.17 -19.45
CA PRO A 328 8.29 6.72 -19.26
C PRO A 328 9.62 6.06 -19.64
N THR A 329 10.28 6.58 -20.67
CA THR A 329 11.57 6.05 -21.15
C THR A 329 12.70 6.41 -20.19
N VAL A 330 12.76 7.65 -19.70
CA VAL A 330 13.79 8.08 -18.74
C VAL A 330 13.62 7.36 -17.41
N GLU A 331 12.39 7.26 -16.89
CA GLU A 331 12.09 6.56 -15.64
C GLU A 331 12.42 5.06 -15.74
N ALA A 332 12.11 4.41 -16.86
CA ALA A 332 12.48 3.02 -17.08
C ALA A 332 14.00 2.82 -17.14
N ALA A 333 14.73 3.66 -17.88
CA ALA A 333 16.19 3.58 -17.97
C ALA A 333 16.88 3.83 -16.62
N ALA A 334 16.41 4.82 -15.87
CA ALA A 334 16.90 5.12 -14.53
C ALA A 334 16.62 3.98 -13.55
N LEU A 335 15.43 3.37 -13.63
CA LEU A 335 15.08 2.21 -12.82
C LEU A 335 15.97 1.00 -13.14
N VAL A 336 16.21 0.70 -14.42
CA VAL A 336 17.11 -0.40 -14.83
C VAL A 336 18.51 -0.17 -14.30
N THR A 337 19.06 1.03 -14.53
CA THR A 337 20.40 1.41 -14.05
C THR A 337 20.51 1.26 -12.54
N PHE A 338 19.49 1.70 -11.80
CA PHE A 338 19.45 1.56 -10.36
C PHE A 338 19.42 0.09 -9.92
N LEU A 339 18.56 -0.72 -10.52
CA LEU A 339 18.39 -2.14 -10.16
C LEU A 339 19.63 -2.97 -10.52
N ASP A 340 20.32 -2.66 -11.61
CA ASP A 340 21.57 -3.33 -11.99
C ASP A 340 22.70 -3.05 -10.99
N ALA A 341 22.66 -1.91 -10.29
CA ALA A 341 23.60 -1.59 -9.23
C ALA A 341 23.28 -2.29 -7.88
N ILE A 342 22.11 -2.91 -7.73
CA ILE A 342 21.73 -3.63 -6.51
C ILE A 342 22.35 -5.03 -6.53
N PRO A 343 23.23 -5.37 -5.56
CA PRO A 343 23.85 -6.68 -5.51
C PRO A 343 22.80 -7.77 -5.26
N ALA A 344 22.96 -8.92 -5.90
CA ALA A 344 22.14 -10.08 -5.61
C ALA A 344 22.48 -10.62 -4.20
N PRO A 345 21.48 -10.95 -3.37
CA PRO A 345 21.75 -11.56 -2.08
C PRO A 345 22.35 -12.96 -2.26
N SER A 346 23.19 -13.38 -1.31
CA SER A 346 23.66 -14.77 -1.28
C SER A 346 22.52 -15.68 -0.81
N PRO A 347 22.23 -16.78 -1.52
CA PRO A 347 21.25 -17.75 -1.06
C PRO A 347 21.61 -18.26 0.34
N ASP A 348 20.60 -18.39 1.19
CA ASP A 348 20.77 -18.91 2.55
C ASP A 348 20.18 -20.31 2.60
N THR A 349 21.05 -21.32 2.51
CA THR A 349 20.66 -22.74 2.45
C THR A 349 20.30 -23.32 3.81
N ALA A 350 20.60 -22.62 4.91
CA ALA A 350 20.45 -23.12 6.28
C ALA A 350 19.20 -22.55 7.00
N GLN A 351 18.18 -22.10 6.26
CA GLN A 351 17.03 -21.47 6.89
C GLN A 351 16.10 -22.47 7.58
N ALA A 352 15.80 -22.14 8.84
CA ALA A 352 14.70 -22.73 9.57
C ALA A 352 13.38 -22.63 8.77
N PRO A 353 12.47 -23.62 8.89
CA PRO A 353 11.15 -23.56 8.27
C PRO A 353 10.40 -22.28 8.64
N LEU A 354 9.68 -21.73 7.67
CA LEU A 354 8.86 -20.54 7.90
C LEU A 354 7.56 -20.93 8.61
N ALA A 355 7.18 -20.11 9.59
CA ALA A 355 5.95 -20.27 10.33
C ALA A 355 5.21 -18.93 10.45
N ILE A 356 3.89 -18.94 10.23
CA ILE A 356 3.02 -17.80 10.53
C ILE A 356 2.28 -18.09 11.83
N LEU A 357 2.51 -17.26 12.84
CA LEU A 357 1.76 -17.28 14.09
C LEU A 357 0.57 -16.33 14.00
N HIS A 358 -0.62 -16.88 14.12
CA HIS A 358 -1.88 -16.17 13.98
C HIS A 358 -2.27 -15.50 15.31
N GLY A 359 -2.76 -14.26 15.26
CA GLY A 359 -3.42 -13.55 16.36
C GLY A 359 -4.92 -13.34 16.15
N GLU A 360 -5.49 -12.35 16.85
CA GLU A 360 -6.90 -11.97 16.93
C GLU A 360 -7.53 -11.47 15.62
N ARG A 361 -6.79 -10.72 14.82
CA ARG A 361 -7.22 -10.11 13.55
C ARG A 361 -6.69 -10.85 12.32
N SER A 362 -6.17 -12.06 12.52
CA SER A 362 -5.76 -12.94 11.44
C SER A 362 -6.88 -13.16 10.44
N THR A 363 -6.56 -13.06 9.14
CA THR A 363 -7.51 -13.36 8.09
C THR A 363 -7.30 -14.77 7.54
N GLY A 364 -8.37 -15.40 7.04
CA GLY A 364 -8.27 -16.69 6.35
C GLY A 364 -7.37 -16.64 5.11
N ALA A 365 -7.15 -15.45 4.53
CA ALA A 365 -6.21 -15.28 3.41
C ALA A 365 -4.76 -15.56 3.83
N ILE A 366 -4.33 -15.09 5.02
CA ILE A 366 -2.98 -15.35 5.54
C ILE A 366 -2.78 -16.84 5.82
N HIS A 367 -3.78 -17.50 6.42
CA HIS A 367 -3.74 -18.94 6.69
C HIS A 367 -3.61 -19.75 5.38
N LYS A 368 -4.49 -19.50 4.41
CA LYS A 368 -4.43 -20.14 3.09
C LYS A 368 -3.09 -19.88 2.39
N PHE A 369 -2.55 -18.67 2.52
CA PHE A 369 -1.28 -18.29 1.94
C PHE A 369 -0.11 -19.13 2.49
N ALA A 370 -0.04 -19.32 3.81
CA ALA A 370 0.98 -20.17 4.45
C ALA A 370 0.83 -21.63 4.02
N ARG A 371 -0.39 -22.18 4.07
CA ARG A 371 -0.68 -23.57 3.72
C ARG A 371 -0.31 -23.91 2.27
N ASN A 372 -0.62 -23.02 1.33
CA ASN A 372 -0.27 -23.21 -0.08
C ASN A 372 1.25 -23.25 -0.33
N ARG A 373 2.06 -22.80 0.63
CA ARG A 373 3.53 -22.76 0.55
C ARG A 373 4.21 -23.80 1.44
N ASN A 374 3.44 -24.71 2.03
CA ASN A 374 3.94 -25.67 3.02
C ASN A 374 4.66 -25.01 4.20
N TRP A 375 4.24 -23.80 4.57
CA TRP A 375 4.68 -23.14 5.80
C TRP A 375 3.76 -23.52 6.94
N LEU A 376 4.29 -23.54 8.16
CA LEU A 376 3.47 -23.83 9.34
C LEU A 376 2.51 -22.67 9.62
N SER A 377 1.21 -22.96 9.63
CA SER A 377 0.17 -22.03 10.06
C SER A 377 -0.24 -22.35 11.48
N LEU A 378 0.17 -21.51 12.43
CA LEU A 378 0.09 -21.78 13.87
C LEU A 378 -0.92 -20.85 14.55
N GLY A 379 -1.98 -21.39 15.14
CA GLY A 379 -3.01 -20.65 15.87
C GLY A 379 -2.62 -20.36 17.31
N SER A 380 -2.76 -19.11 17.75
CA SER A 380 -2.57 -18.73 19.16
C SER A 380 -3.92 -18.73 19.91
N PRO A 381 -3.90 -18.57 21.25
CA PRO A 381 -5.14 -18.48 22.04
C PRO A 381 -6.03 -17.29 21.69
N PHE A 382 -5.50 -16.30 20.94
CA PHE A 382 -6.26 -15.14 20.50
C PHE A 382 -6.91 -15.35 19.13
N THR A 383 -6.50 -16.40 18.41
CA THR A 383 -6.89 -16.61 17.03
C THR A 383 -8.38 -16.96 16.91
N PRO A 384 -9.08 -16.45 15.87
CA PRO A 384 -10.45 -16.87 15.61
C PRO A 384 -10.54 -18.39 15.37
N VAL A 385 -11.54 -19.02 16.01
CA VAL A 385 -11.92 -20.41 15.76
C VAL A 385 -12.44 -20.59 14.33
N GLY A 386 -12.39 -21.81 13.81
CA GLY A 386 -12.97 -22.18 12.51
C GLY A 386 -11.99 -22.28 11.35
N LEU A 387 -10.68 -22.14 11.58
CA LEU A 387 -9.64 -22.40 10.57
C LEU A 387 -8.79 -23.60 10.98
N ALA A 388 -8.48 -24.46 10.01
CA ALA A 388 -7.71 -25.68 10.20
C ALA A 388 -6.20 -25.39 10.25
N TYR A 389 -5.74 -24.70 11.30
CA TYR A 389 -4.31 -24.44 11.56
C TYR A 389 -3.53 -25.76 11.64
N ASP A 390 -2.24 -25.74 11.30
CA ASP A 390 -1.34 -26.89 11.49
C ASP A 390 -1.29 -27.31 12.96
N ALA A 391 -1.18 -26.32 13.85
CA ALA A 391 -1.33 -26.50 15.28
C ALA A 391 -2.01 -25.27 15.90
N HIS A 392 -2.86 -25.47 16.92
CA HIS A 392 -3.63 -24.41 17.57
C HIS A 392 -3.54 -24.56 19.09
N LEU A 393 -2.91 -23.58 19.75
CA LEU A 393 -2.80 -23.50 21.21
C LEU A 393 -3.98 -22.71 21.76
N ALA A 394 -4.82 -23.35 22.58
CA ALA A 394 -5.95 -22.66 23.21
C ALA A 394 -6.40 -23.34 24.50
N LEU A 395 -7.31 -22.68 25.22
CA LEU A 395 -8.10 -23.32 26.26
C LEU A 395 -9.38 -23.89 25.64
N PHE A 396 -9.34 -25.15 25.22
CA PHE A 396 -10.51 -25.79 24.62
C PHE A 396 -11.50 -26.27 25.68
N GLU A 397 -12.79 -25.94 25.52
CA GLU A 397 -13.85 -26.29 26.48
C GLU A 397 -13.87 -27.79 26.82
N SER A 398 -13.71 -28.64 25.80
CA SER A 398 -13.72 -30.10 25.97
C SER A 398 -12.53 -30.62 26.81
N ALA A 399 -11.44 -29.86 26.90
CA ALA A 399 -10.25 -30.25 27.65
C ALA A 399 -10.25 -29.70 29.08
N ARG A 400 -11.08 -28.68 29.39
CA ARG A 400 -11.11 -27.94 30.66
C ARG A 400 -9.74 -27.43 31.15
N SER A 401 -8.74 -27.48 30.28
CA SER A 401 -7.33 -27.19 30.56
C SER A 401 -6.65 -26.79 29.24
N PRO A 402 -5.56 -26.01 29.29
CA PRO A 402 -4.85 -25.62 28.10
C PRO A 402 -4.42 -26.86 27.31
N SER A 403 -4.65 -26.87 25.99
CA SER A 403 -4.15 -27.93 25.13
C SER A 403 -3.69 -27.38 23.79
N LEU A 404 -2.78 -28.11 23.17
CA LEU A 404 -2.34 -27.87 21.81
C LEU A 404 -2.95 -28.93 20.92
N ARG A 405 -3.74 -28.50 19.94
CA ARG A 405 -4.31 -29.40 18.94
C ARG A 405 -3.53 -29.32 17.64
N LEU A 406 -3.34 -30.45 16.97
CA LEU A 406 -2.55 -30.56 15.74
C LEU A 406 -3.33 -31.26 14.64
N THR A 407 -3.04 -30.90 13.39
CA THR A 407 -3.38 -31.74 12.23
C THR A 407 -2.53 -33.01 12.24
N LYS A 408 -2.92 -33.99 11.42
CA LYS A 408 -2.11 -35.21 11.24
C LYS A 408 -0.70 -34.89 10.74
N SER A 409 -0.59 -34.03 9.71
CA SER A 409 0.70 -33.66 9.13
C SER A 409 1.59 -32.93 10.14
N ALA A 410 1.04 -32.04 10.95
CA ALA A 410 1.81 -31.34 11.97
C ALA A 410 2.26 -32.29 13.10
N ALA A 411 1.43 -33.26 13.51
CA ALA A 411 1.82 -34.25 14.50
C ALA A 411 3.03 -35.09 14.04
N GLU A 412 3.10 -35.42 12.75
CA GLU A 412 4.23 -36.14 12.13
C GLU A 412 5.52 -35.30 12.07
N MET A 413 5.42 -33.97 12.14
CA MET A 413 6.56 -33.03 12.13
C MET A 413 7.13 -32.74 13.52
N VAL A 414 6.54 -33.26 14.60
CA VAL A 414 7.03 -32.98 15.97
C VAL A 414 8.35 -33.72 16.22
N VAL A 415 9.41 -32.97 16.51
CA VAL A 415 10.78 -33.49 16.72
C VAL A 415 11.20 -33.58 18.19
N SER A 416 10.33 -33.13 19.11
CA SER A 416 10.61 -33.06 20.55
C SER A 416 10.19 -34.33 21.32
N PRO A 417 10.71 -34.57 22.54
CA PRO A 417 10.19 -35.60 23.46
C PRO A 417 8.67 -35.56 23.66
N MET A 418 8.04 -34.40 23.41
CA MET A 418 6.59 -34.21 23.43
C MET A 418 5.85 -35.06 22.38
N ALA A 419 6.54 -35.61 21.37
CA ALA A 419 5.93 -36.55 20.42
C ALA A 419 5.27 -37.75 21.13
N ALA A 420 5.85 -38.23 22.24
CA ALA A 420 5.28 -39.31 23.05
C ALA A 420 3.99 -38.93 23.78
N GLN A 421 3.69 -37.64 23.90
CA GLN A 421 2.49 -37.11 24.57
C GLN A 421 1.35 -36.82 23.57
N ILE A 422 1.59 -36.98 22.27
CA ILE A 422 0.57 -36.77 21.24
C ILE A 422 -0.47 -37.89 21.34
N ARG A 423 -1.74 -37.50 21.49
CA ARG A 423 -2.88 -38.40 21.53
C ARG A 423 -3.81 -38.12 20.35
N ARG A 424 -4.39 -39.17 19.78
CA ARG A 424 -5.42 -39.04 18.75
C ARG A 424 -6.75 -38.63 19.40
N LEU A 425 -7.41 -37.63 18.84
CA LEU A 425 -8.75 -37.20 19.24
C LEU A 425 -9.80 -38.18 18.69
N ALA A 426 -10.87 -38.42 19.47
CA ALA A 426 -11.97 -39.31 19.07
C ALA A 426 -12.80 -38.77 17.88
N GLY A 427 -12.65 -37.48 17.56
CA GLY A 427 -13.23 -36.84 16.39
C GLY A 427 -12.36 -35.67 15.92
N ALA A 428 -12.44 -35.34 14.63
CA ALA A 428 -11.76 -34.17 14.09
C ALA A 428 -12.57 -32.91 14.42
N VAL A 429 -11.94 -31.94 15.09
CA VAL A 429 -12.52 -30.61 15.30
C VAL A 429 -11.73 -29.65 14.43
N GLU A 430 -12.38 -29.05 13.43
CA GLU A 430 -11.71 -28.13 12.49
C GLU A 430 -10.50 -28.76 11.77
N GLY A 431 -10.54 -30.07 11.51
CA GLY A 431 -9.43 -30.80 10.87
C GLY A 431 -8.27 -31.15 11.82
N LEU A 432 -8.32 -30.71 13.08
CA LEU A 432 -7.36 -31.07 14.12
C LEU A 432 -7.71 -32.46 14.66
N THR A 433 -6.77 -33.39 14.59
CA THR A 433 -6.96 -34.81 14.88
C THR A 433 -6.10 -35.33 16.03
N HIS A 434 -5.16 -34.51 16.50
CA HIS A 434 -4.24 -34.85 17.56
C HIS A 434 -4.22 -33.77 18.64
N GLU A 435 -3.87 -34.14 19.87
CA GLU A 435 -3.81 -33.24 21.03
C GLU A 435 -2.59 -33.56 21.91
N ILE A 436 -1.97 -32.50 22.43
CA ILE A 436 -1.03 -32.51 23.55
C ILE A 436 -1.68 -31.71 24.69
N ARG A 437 -1.75 -32.27 25.89
CA ARG A 437 -2.43 -31.67 27.04
C ARG A 437 -1.47 -30.87 27.93
N SER A 438 -2.05 -30.10 28.85
CA SER A 438 -1.32 -29.18 29.75
C SER A 438 -0.27 -29.81 30.65
N ASP A 439 -0.35 -31.13 30.92
CA ASP A 439 0.66 -31.88 31.67
C ASP A 439 2.04 -31.89 30.96
N ALA A 440 2.05 -31.57 29.68
CA ALA A 440 3.24 -31.41 28.86
C ALA A 440 3.86 -30.00 28.87
N PHE A 441 3.14 -29.01 29.42
CA PHE A 441 3.52 -27.60 29.34
C PHE A 441 4.16 -27.14 30.65
N ASP A 442 5.00 -26.12 30.57
CA ASP A 442 5.51 -25.48 31.78
C ASP A 442 4.40 -24.71 32.51
N GLU A 443 4.55 -24.60 33.83
CA GLU A 443 3.57 -23.97 34.73
C GLU A 443 3.30 -22.51 34.35
N LYS A 444 4.34 -21.80 33.89
CA LYS A 444 4.24 -20.40 33.46
C LYS A 444 3.31 -20.25 32.25
N LEU A 445 3.47 -21.09 31.23
CA LEU A 445 2.58 -21.10 30.06
C LEU A 445 1.15 -21.44 30.47
N CYS A 446 0.95 -22.45 31.32
CA CYS A 446 -0.38 -22.82 31.82
C CYS A 446 -1.05 -21.65 32.55
N ALA A 447 -0.33 -20.93 33.42
CA ALA A 447 -0.85 -19.75 34.13
C ALA A 447 -1.21 -18.60 33.18
N LEU A 448 -0.37 -18.34 32.16
CA LEU A 448 -0.65 -17.34 31.13
C LEU A 448 -1.92 -17.67 30.34
N LEU A 449 -2.06 -18.93 29.90
CA LEU A 449 -3.21 -19.40 29.12
C LEU A 449 -4.51 -19.36 29.94
N ALA A 450 -4.45 -19.72 31.22
CA ALA A 450 -5.60 -19.63 32.13
C ALA A 450 -6.08 -18.19 32.36
N SER A 451 -5.20 -17.20 32.15
CA SER A 451 -5.52 -15.78 32.29
C SER A 451 -6.21 -15.18 31.06
N VAL A 452 -6.12 -15.84 29.89
CA VAL A 452 -6.69 -15.33 28.62
C VAL A 452 -8.23 -15.18 28.65
N PRO A 453 -9.02 -16.18 29.11
CA PRO A 453 -10.47 -16.05 29.19
C PRO A 453 -10.94 -14.97 30.18
N ALA A 454 -10.18 -14.75 31.26
CA ALA A 454 -10.48 -13.74 32.27
C ALA A 454 -10.26 -12.31 31.75
N ALA A 455 -9.47 -12.15 30.68
CA ALA A 455 -9.25 -10.88 30.02
C ALA A 455 -10.45 -10.54 29.10
N THR A 456 -11.56 -10.12 29.71
CA THR A 456 -12.76 -9.67 28.99
C THR A 456 -12.63 -8.26 28.41
N GLY A 457 -11.73 -7.44 28.97
CA GLY A 457 -11.43 -6.09 28.48
C GLY A 457 -10.32 -6.07 27.43
N SER A 458 -10.43 -5.17 26.45
CA SER A 458 -9.41 -4.94 25.43
C SER A 458 -8.03 -4.62 26.04
N GLY A 459 -7.98 -3.82 27.10
CA GLY A 459 -6.73 -3.48 27.80
C GLY A 459 -6.03 -4.68 28.45
N ALA A 460 -6.78 -5.56 29.13
CA ALA A 460 -6.22 -6.76 29.74
C ALA A 460 -5.70 -7.74 28.68
N ARG A 461 -6.44 -7.92 27.58
CA ARG A 461 -5.99 -8.74 26.43
C ARG A 461 -4.71 -8.14 25.83
N MET A 462 -4.69 -6.83 25.64
CA MET A 462 -3.53 -6.10 25.10
C MET A 462 -2.28 -6.26 25.98
N ALA A 463 -2.42 -6.28 27.31
CA ALA A 463 -1.31 -6.51 28.24
C ALA A 463 -0.80 -7.96 28.21
N LEU A 464 -1.69 -8.95 28.12
CA LEU A 464 -1.32 -10.37 28.09
C LEU A 464 -0.75 -10.82 26.74
N TYR A 465 -1.20 -10.18 25.66
CA TYR A 465 -0.90 -10.58 24.28
C TYR A 465 0.60 -10.84 24.00
N PRO A 466 1.54 -9.94 24.29
CA PRO A 466 2.97 -10.18 24.04
C PRO A 466 3.53 -11.39 24.78
N HIS A 467 3.16 -11.56 26.05
CA HIS A 467 3.66 -12.68 26.86
C HIS A 467 3.13 -14.03 26.37
N VAL A 468 1.85 -14.08 26.00
CA VAL A 468 1.22 -15.31 25.46
C VAL A 468 1.77 -15.65 24.08
N ILE A 469 1.97 -14.66 23.20
CA ILE A 469 2.54 -14.87 21.87
C ILE A 469 3.99 -15.37 21.96
N GLU A 470 4.81 -14.80 22.84
CA GLU A 470 6.18 -15.26 23.05
C GLU A 470 6.23 -16.68 23.63
N ALA A 471 5.36 -16.98 24.60
CA ALA A 471 5.27 -18.33 25.16
C ALA A 471 4.79 -19.35 24.12
N ALA A 472 3.86 -18.96 23.24
CA ALA A 472 3.43 -19.79 22.11
C ALA A 472 4.58 -20.05 21.12
N ARG A 473 5.38 -19.03 20.77
CA ARG A 473 6.58 -19.20 19.92
C ARG A 473 7.55 -20.20 20.53
N SER A 474 7.87 -20.04 21.81
CA SER A 474 8.76 -20.96 22.54
C SER A 474 8.23 -22.40 22.54
N LEU A 475 6.94 -22.60 22.78
CA LEU A 475 6.30 -23.92 22.67
C LEU A 475 6.44 -24.50 21.25
N TYR A 476 6.14 -23.71 20.23
CA TYR A 476 6.22 -24.17 18.84
C TYR A 476 7.65 -24.47 18.40
N THR A 477 8.65 -23.69 18.84
CA THR A 477 10.06 -23.99 18.59
C THR A 477 10.48 -25.30 19.26
N ARG A 478 10.02 -25.56 20.49
CA ARG A 478 10.29 -26.86 21.13
C ARG A 478 9.68 -28.00 20.32
N LEU A 479 8.49 -27.84 19.78
CA LEU A 479 7.79 -28.90 19.05
C LEU A 479 8.37 -29.19 17.67
N PHE A 480 8.62 -28.14 16.89
CA PHE A 480 8.97 -28.25 15.47
C PHE A 480 10.46 -27.97 15.18
N GLY A 481 11.25 -27.69 16.21
CA GLY A 481 12.63 -27.22 16.08
C GLY A 481 12.73 -25.71 15.80
N PRO A 482 13.92 -25.20 15.43
CA PRO A 482 14.07 -23.79 15.06
C PRO A 482 13.09 -23.39 13.96
N LEU A 483 12.37 -22.28 14.17
CA LEU A 483 11.38 -21.75 13.22
C LEU A 483 11.63 -20.27 12.95
N ASN A 484 11.40 -19.86 11.71
CA ASN A 484 11.38 -18.46 11.30
C ASN A 484 9.95 -17.91 11.39
N PHE A 485 9.61 -17.30 12.52
CA PHE A 485 8.26 -16.82 12.79
C PHE A 485 7.94 -15.45 12.18
N PHE A 486 6.78 -15.36 11.56
CA PHE A 486 6.10 -14.11 11.22
C PHE A 486 4.77 -14.03 11.96
N ASP A 487 4.53 -12.91 12.64
CA ASP A 487 3.24 -12.66 13.28
C ASP A 487 2.24 -12.21 12.20
N SER A 488 1.07 -12.84 12.12
CA SER A 488 0.00 -12.45 11.18
C SER A 488 -0.47 -11.01 11.39
N GLU A 489 -0.37 -10.55 12.64
CA GLU A 489 -0.66 -9.20 13.09
C GLU A 489 0.63 -8.47 13.42
N LEU A 490 0.85 -7.38 12.70
CA LEU A 490 1.88 -6.42 13.04
C LEU A 490 1.32 -5.47 14.10
N ASN A 491 1.21 -5.99 15.33
CA ASN A 491 0.62 -5.25 16.45
C ASN A 491 1.66 -4.32 17.11
N PRO A 492 1.42 -2.98 17.19
CA PRO A 492 2.30 -2.03 17.88
C PRO A 492 2.79 -2.49 19.25
N LEU A 493 1.91 -3.10 20.04
CA LEU A 493 2.20 -3.48 21.41
C LEU A 493 3.19 -4.63 21.51
N LEU A 494 3.12 -5.61 20.59
CA LEU A 494 4.11 -6.69 20.53
C LEU A 494 5.52 -6.12 20.35
N ASN A 495 5.66 -5.12 19.49
CA ASN A 495 6.98 -4.57 19.17
C ASN A 495 7.45 -3.54 20.20
N GLN A 496 6.54 -2.76 20.81
CA GLN A 496 6.90 -1.88 21.92
C GLN A 496 7.39 -2.67 23.13
N VAL A 497 6.72 -3.75 23.50
CA VAL A 497 7.19 -4.62 24.60
C VAL A 497 8.55 -5.22 24.27
N ARG A 498 8.77 -5.72 23.04
CA ARG A 498 10.08 -6.19 22.58
C ARG A 498 11.16 -5.11 22.63
N GLU A 499 10.86 -3.88 22.24
CA GLU A 499 11.81 -2.76 22.32
C GLU A 499 12.15 -2.38 23.76
N PHE A 500 11.15 -2.39 24.66
CA PHE A 500 11.38 -2.15 26.09
C PHE A 500 12.21 -3.27 26.73
N GLU A 501 11.91 -4.54 26.44
CA GLU A 501 12.68 -5.70 26.91
C GLU A 501 14.12 -5.66 26.40
N ASN A 502 14.32 -5.40 25.11
CA ASN A 502 15.66 -5.26 24.53
C ASN A 502 16.46 -4.09 25.12
N ARG A 503 15.80 -2.98 25.46
CA ARG A 503 16.44 -1.86 26.17
C ARG A 503 16.80 -2.22 27.61
N ALA A 504 15.93 -2.93 28.33
CA ALA A 504 16.20 -3.38 29.68
C ALA A 504 17.39 -4.35 29.75
N ILE A 505 17.48 -5.27 28.79
CA ILE A 505 18.60 -6.22 28.66
C ILE A 505 19.93 -5.48 28.40
N ARG A 506 19.93 -4.46 27.52
CA ARG A 506 21.14 -3.66 27.21
C ARG A 506 21.64 -2.76 28.36
N VAL A 507 20.79 -2.46 29.34
CA VAL A 507 21.15 -1.66 30.52
C VAL A 507 21.64 -2.56 31.67
N SER A 508 21.38 -3.86 31.60
CA SER A 508 21.79 -4.87 32.59
C SER A 508 22.99 -5.72 32.17
N SER A 509 23.47 -5.55 30.93
CA SER A 509 24.74 -6.06 30.38
C SER A 509 25.75 -4.93 30.28
#